data_AF-Q15423-F1
#
_entry.id   AF-Q15423-F1
#
_cell.length_a   1.000
_cell.length_b   1.000
_cell.length_c   1.000
_cell.angle_alpha   90.00
_cell.angle_beta   90.00
_cell.angle_gamma   90.00
#
_symmetry.space_group_name_H-M   'P 1'
#
loop_
_entity.id
_entity.type
_entity.pdbx_description
1 polymer ?
#
loop_
_entity_poly.entity_id
_entity_poly.type
_entity_poly.pdbx_seq_one_letter_code
_entity_poly.pdbx_strand_id
1 'polypeptide(L)' 'VFCSLVLGVSSRSFFSFLGEAFDGARDMWRAYSDMREANYIGSDKYFHARGNYDAAKRGPGGLG' A
#
# COMPACT_ATOMS: atom_id res chain seq x y z
N VAL A 1 6.52 21.76 26.14
CA VAL A 1 5.20 21.17 25.80
C VAL A 1 4.89 21.28 24.30
N PHE A 2 4.98 22.47 23.68
CA PHE A 2 4.62 22.66 22.27
C PHE A 2 5.47 21.86 21.26
N CYS A 3 6.81 21.87 21.38
CA CYS A 3 7.69 21.09 20.50
C CYS A 3 7.51 19.58 20.63
N SER A 4 7.23 19.08 21.84
CA SER A 4 6.99 17.65 22.11
C SER A 4 5.71 17.16 21.44
N LEU A 5 4.68 18.03 21.36
CA LEU A 5 3.43 17.73 20.67
C LEU A 5 3.63 17.67 19.14
N VAL A 6 4.36 18.64 18.57
CA VAL A 6 4.67 18.67 17.13
C VAL A 6 5.52 17.45 16.74
N LEU A 7 6.56 17.12 17.51
CA LEU A 7 7.37 15.93 17.28
C LEU A 7 6.53 14.65 17.39
N GLY A 8 5.63 14.56 18.40
CA GLY A 8 4.73 13.41 18.55
C GLY A 8 3.77 13.22 17.38
N VAL A 9 3.17 14.30 16.87
CA VAL A 9 2.28 14.26 15.69
C VAL A 9 3.07 13.87 14.43
N SER A 10 4.24 14.46 14.22
CA SER A 10 5.12 14.14 13.10
C SER A 10 5.58 12.69 13.12
N SER A 11 5.99 12.16 14.28
CA SER A 11 6.37 10.76 14.44
C SER A 11 5.20 9.82 14.18
N ARG A 12 4.00 10.12 14.70
CA ARG A 12 2.81 9.29 14.47
C ARG A 12 2.41 9.26 12.99
N SER A 13 2.41 10.43 12.33
CA SER A 13 2.14 10.52 10.89
C SER A 13 3.16 9.74 10.05
N PHE A 14 4.43 9.77 10.43
CA PHE A 14 5.49 9.03 9.74
C PHE A 14 5.33 7.51 9.89
N PHE A 15 5.05 7.02 11.10
CA PHE A 15 4.81 5.58 11.30
C PHE A 15 3.55 5.10 10.60
N SER A 16 2.47 5.90 10.57
CA SER A 16 1.28 5.59 9.78
C SER A 16 1.61 5.47 8.30
N PHE A 17 2.33 6.43 7.72
CA PHE A 17 2.75 6.40 6.32
C PHE A 17 3.59 5.16 5.99
N LEU A 18 4.56 4.80 6.84
CA LEU A 18 5.37 3.59 6.63
C LEU A 18 4.53 2.31 6.72
N GLY A 19 3.57 2.25 7.63
CA GLY A 19 2.64 1.12 7.75
C GLY A 19 1.78 0.96 6.50
N GLU A 20 1.23 2.07 5.99
CA GLU A 20 0.45 2.11 4.75
C GLU A 20 1.28 1.66 3.54
N ALA A 21 2.54 2.11 3.44
CA ALA A 21 3.45 1.72 2.36
C ALA A 21 3.80 0.23 2.40
N PHE A 22 4.08 -0.31 3.60
CA PHE A 22 4.34 -1.74 3.75
C PHE A 22 3.12 -2.59 3.36
N ASP A 23 1.93 -2.19 3.80
CA ASP A 23 0.70 -2.88 3.46
C ASP A 23 0.36 -2.77 1.97
N GLY A 24 0.58 -1.61 1.36
CA GLY A 24 0.42 -1.42 -0.09
C GLY A 24 1.35 -2.32 -0.90
N ALA A 25 2.62 -2.40 -0.52
CA ALA A 25 3.57 -3.31 -1.16
C ALA A 25 3.14 -4.79 -1.02
N ARG A 26 2.58 -5.17 0.13
CA ARG A 26 2.05 -6.53 0.35
C ARG A 26 0.83 -6.81 -0.53
N ASP A 27 -0.04 -5.83 -0.77
CA ASP A 27 -1.20 -5.99 -1.65
C ASP A 27 -0.77 -6.11 -3.12
N MET A 28 0.25 -5.37 -3.54
CA MET A 28 0.88 -5.53 -4.85
C MET A 28 1.50 -6.92 -5.04
N TRP A 29 2.21 -7.42 -4.02
CA TRP A 29 2.76 -8.78 -4.04
C TRP A 29 1.66 -9.84 -4.20
N ARG A 30 0.56 -9.71 -3.45
CA ARG A 30 -0.59 -10.62 -3.57
C ARG A 30 -1.20 -10.56 -4.96
N ALA A 31 -1.38 -9.37 -5.53
CA ALA A 31 -1.90 -9.23 -6.88
C ALA A 31 -1.03 -9.95 -7.92
N TYR A 32 0.28 -9.86 -7.79
CA TYR A 32 1.23 -10.61 -8.62
C TYR A 32 1.16 -12.13 -8.40
N SER A 33 1.05 -12.57 -7.14
CA SER A 33 0.91 -14.00 -6.80
C SER A 33 -0.35 -14.60 -7.43
N ASP A 34 -1.49 -13.94 -7.24
CA ASP A 34 -2.76 -14.40 -7.80
C ASP A 34 -2.76 -14.38 -9.34
N MET A 35 -2.10 -13.39 -9.97
CA MET A 35 -1.92 -13.36 -11.41
C MET A 35 -1.17 -14.59 -11.92
N ARG A 36 -0.07 -14.95 -11.23
CA ARG A 36 0.73 -16.13 -11.56
C ARG A 36 -0.04 -17.42 -11.36
N GLU A 37 -0.82 -17.51 -10.29
CA GLU A 37 -1.62 -18.68 -9.98
C GLU A 37 -2.81 -18.85 -10.93
N ALA A 38 -3.49 -17.76 -11.28
CA ALA A 38 -4.63 -17.77 -12.20
C ALA A 38 -4.23 -18.18 -13.62
N ASN A 39 -3.00 -17.86 -14.06
CA ASN A 39 -2.43 -18.23 -15.36
C ASN A 39 -3.40 -17.99 -16.55
N TYR A 40 -4.12 -16.87 -16.52
CA TYR A 40 -5.16 -16.56 -17.49
C TYR A 40 -4.68 -15.50 -18.49
N ILE A 41 -4.82 -15.78 -19.78
CA ILE A 41 -4.38 -14.90 -20.86
C ILE A 41 -5.16 -13.57 -20.80
N GLY A 42 -4.44 -12.45 -20.80
CA GLY A 42 -5.03 -11.10 -20.80
C GLY A 42 -5.49 -10.58 -19.44
N SER A 43 -5.24 -11.32 -18.35
CA SER A 43 -5.62 -10.90 -16.99
C SER A 43 -4.66 -9.91 -16.31
N ASP A 44 -3.48 -9.67 -16.87
CA ASP A 44 -2.43 -8.76 -16.34
C ASP A 44 -2.98 -7.40 -15.91
N LYS A 45 -3.74 -6.72 -16.80
CA LYS A 45 -4.33 -5.40 -16.51
C LYS A 45 -5.31 -5.43 -15.34
N TYR A 46 -6.04 -6.52 -15.17
CA TYR A 46 -6.95 -6.68 -14.04
C TYR A 46 -6.18 -6.80 -12.73
N PHE A 47 -5.13 -7.61 -12.68
CA PHE A 47 -4.33 -7.79 -11.48
C PHE A 47 -3.54 -6.53 -11.11
N HIS A 48 -3.01 -5.79 -12.09
CA HIS A 48 -2.42 -4.48 -11.85
C HIS A 48 -3.43 -3.46 -11.32
N ALA A 49 -4.61 -3.37 -11.92
CA ALA A 49 -5.65 -2.48 -11.45
C ALA A 49 -6.11 -2.84 -10.03
N ARG A 50 -6.29 -4.13 -9.73
CA ARG A 50 -6.67 -4.61 -8.39
C ARG A 50 -5.59 -4.32 -7.35
N GLY A 51 -4.33 -4.63 -7.66
CA GLY A 51 -3.19 -4.34 -6.78
C GLY A 51 -3.10 -2.85 -6.45
N ASN A 52 -3.13 -1.98 -7.46
CA ASN A 52 -3.10 -0.52 -7.25
C ASN A 52 -4.32 -0.03 -6.47
N TYR A 53 -5.51 -0.59 -6.74
CA TYR A 53 -6.73 -0.23 -6.02
C TYR A 53 -6.67 -0.62 -4.54
N ASP A 54 -6.18 -1.82 -4.23
CA ASP A 54 -6.06 -2.29 -2.84
C ASP A 54 -4.97 -1.54 -2.08
N ALA A 55 -3.85 -1.22 -2.74
CA ALA A 55 -2.79 -0.40 -2.17
C ALA A 55 -3.25 1.04 -1.91
N ALA A 56 -3.98 1.66 -2.85
CA ALA A 56 -4.55 3.00 -2.71
C ALA A 56 -5.54 3.12 -1.53
N LYS A 57 -6.29 2.06 -1.21
CA LYS A 57 -7.20 2.05 -0.05
C LYS A 57 -6.47 2.14 1.28
N ARG A 58 -5.17 1.82 1.35
CA ARG A 58 -4.40 1.89 2.60
C ARG A 58 -4.18 3.34 3.04
N GLY A 59 -4.12 4.26 2.09
CA GLY A 59 -3.86 5.67 2.34
C GLY A 59 -2.69 6.20 1.50
N PRO A 60 -2.24 7.44 1.75
CA PRO A 60 -1.16 8.07 1.00
C PRO A 60 0.12 7.24 0.92
N GLY A 61 0.45 6.44 1.96
CA GLY A 61 1.64 5.58 1.92
C GLY A 61 1.50 4.39 0.97
N GLY A 62 0.30 3.87 0.76
CA GLY A 62 0.06 2.70 -0.07
C GLY A 62 0.07 2.97 -1.58
N LEU A 63 0.07 4.24 -2.00
CA LEU A 63 0.15 4.64 -3.42
C LEU A 63 1.57 4.62 -4.00
N GLY A 64 2.59 4.48 -3.13
CA GLY A 64 4.01 4.60 -3.45
C GLY A 64 4.58 3.49 -4.31
#